data_AF-A0A660S431-F1
#
_entry.id   AF-A0A660S431-F1
#
_cell.length_a   1.000
_cell.length_b   1.000
_cell.length_c   1.000
_cell.angle_alpha   90.00
_cell.angle_beta   90.00
_cell.angle_gamma   90.00
#
_symmetry.space_group_name_H-M   'P 1'
#
loop_
_entity.id
_entity.type
_entity.pdbx_description
1 polymer ?
#
loop_
_entity_poly.entity_id
_entity_poly.type
_entity_poly.pdbx_seq_one_letter_code
_entity_poly.pdbx_strand_id
1 'polypeptide(L)' 'MSKLTIPQEEIMSSGHLACQGCAGALAMRYMLKVFGKKTM' A
#
# COMPACT_ATOMS: atom_id res chain seq x y z
N MET A 1 23.60 4.36 -1.21
CA MET A 1 22.13 4.32 -1.07
C MET A 1 21.76 3.10 -0.26
N SER A 2 21.14 3.28 0.90
CA SER A 2 20.64 2.18 1.73
C SER A 2 19.51 1.43 1.01
N LYS A 3 19.51 0.10 1.11
CA LYS A 3 18.45 -0.73 0.52
C LYS A 3 17.16 -0.47 1.29
N LEU A 4 16.08 -0.11 0.59
CA LEU A 4 14.76 0.03 1.19
C LEU A 4 14.25 -1.36 1.63
N THR A 5 13.75 -1.47 2.86
CA THR A 5 13.19 -2.72 3.41
C THR A 5 11.73 -2.93 3.02
N ILE A 6 11.05 -1.88 2.54
CA ILE A 6 9.65 -1.93 2.13
C ILE A 6 9.59 -2.33 0.65
N PRO A 7 8.74 -3.30 0.27
CA PRO A 7 8.57 -3.70 -1.13
C PRO A 7 8.14 -2.54 -2.04
N GLN A 8 8.74 -2.45 -3.22
CA GLN A 8 8.37 -1.44 -4.22
C GLN A 8 7.06 -1.77 -4.94
N GLU A 9 6.70 -3.06 -5.04
CA GLU A 9 5.46 -3.51 -5.65
C GLU A 9 4.24 -2.91 -4.93
N GLU A 10 3.27 -2.44 -5.73
CA GLU A 10 1.99 -1.91 -5.26
C GLU A 10 0.88 -2.85 -5.70
N ILE A 11 0.06 -3.28 -4.74
CA ILE A 11 -1.15 -4.06 -5.02
C ILE A 11 -2.37 -3.13 -5.06
N MET A 12 -2.33 -2.04 -4.28
CA MET A 12 -3.37 -1.02 -4.28
C MET A 12 -3.22 -0.14 -5.52
N SER A 13 -4.25 -0.08 -6.37
CA SER A 13 -4.29 0.80 -7.53
C SER A 13 -4.75 2.22 -7.16
N SER A 14 -4.40 3.19 -8.02
CA SER A 14 -4.95 4.55 -7.96
C SER A 14 -6.42 4.58 -8.39
N GLY A 15 -7.20 5.53 -7.87
CA GLY A 15 -8.62 5.69 -8.23
C GLY A 15 -9.60 5.21 -7.17
N HIS A 16 -9.33 5.50 -5.91
CA HIS A 16 -10.23 5.21 -4.78
C HIS A 16 -11.05 6.46 -4.38
N LEU A 17 -12.21 6.25 -3.75
CA LEU A 17 -13.07 7.32 -3.23
C LEU A 17 -12.65 7.84 -1.84
N ALA A 18 -11.46 7.48 -1.36
CA ALA A 18 -10.94 7.99 -0.10
C ALA A 18 -10.63 9.49 -0.17
N CYS A 19 -10.78 10.18 0.97
CA CYS A 19 -10.47 11.61 1.09
C CYS A 19 -8.99 11.91 0.77
N GLN A 20 -8.69 13.17 0.42
CA GLN A 20 -7.31 13.62 0.34
C GLN A 20 -6.65 13.46 1.72
N GLY A 21 -5.50 12.76 1.77
CA GLY A 21 -4.81 12.45 3.02
C GLY A 21 -5.47 11.37 3.89
N CYS A 22 -6.37 10.55 3.34
CA CYS A 22 -7.03 9.49 4.11
C CYS A 22 -6.03 8.50 4.74
N ALA A 23 -6.00 8.45 6.07
CA ALA A 23 -5.15 7.52 6.81
C ALA A 23 -5.49 6.04 6.53
N GLY A 24 -6.76 5.71 6.30
CA GLY A 24 -7.19 4.35 5.98
C GLY A 24 -6.64 3.84 4.65
N ALA A 25 -6.68 4.67 3.60
CA ALA A 25 -6.10 4.32 2.30
C ALA A 25 -4.57 4.16 2.38
N LEU A 26 -3.90 5.02 3.15
CA LEU A 26 -2.46 4.90 3.41
C LEU A 26 -2.12 3.61 4.18
N ALA A 27 -2.90 3.28 5.21
CA ALA A 27 -2.74 2.05 5.97
C ALA A 27 -2.92 0.83 5.05
N MET A 28 -3.97 0.79 4.24
CA MET A 28 -4.21 -0.30 3.28
C MET A 28 -3.07 -0.45 2.27
N ARG A 29 -2.54 0.66 1.73
CA ARG A 29 -1.37 0.62 0.84
C ARG A 29 -0.18 -0.10 1.47
N TYR A 30 0.17 0.24 2.71
CA TYR A 30 1.29 -0.41 3.40
C TYR A 30 0.98 -1.84 3.81
N MET A 31 -0.24 -2.11 4.29
CA MET A 31 -0.65 -3.46 4.67
C MET A 31 -0.59 -4.43 3.49
N LEU A 32 -1.05 -4.02 2.32
CA LEU A 32 -0.97 -4.87 1.13
C LEU A 32 0.47 -5.13 0.66
N LYS A 33 1.42 -4.21 0.92
CA LYS A 33 2.86 -4.48 0.70
C LYS A 33 3.40 -5.57 1.63
N VAL A 34 2.86 -5.69 2.84
CA VAL A 34 3.26 -6.71 3.82
C VAL A 34 2.60 -8.05 3.50
N PHE A 35 1.29 -8.05 3.26
CA PHE A 35 0.54 -9.30 3.04
C PHE A 35 0.73 -9.88 1.63
N GLY A 36 0.96 -9.03 0.62
CA GLY A 36 1.23 -9.46 -0.74
C GLY A 36 -0.03 -9.90 -1.50
N LYS A 37 0.19 -10.47 -2.69
CA LYS A 37 -0.88 -10.83 -3.64
C LYS A 37 -1.80 -11.98 -3.18
N LYS A 38 -1.42 -12.69 -2.11
CA LYS A 38 -2.19 -13.80 -1.53
C LYS A 38 -3.02 -13.37 -0.31
N THR A 39 -3.33 -12.08 -0.22
CA THR A 39 -4.29 -11.55 0.74
C THR A 39 -5.70 -11.87 0.22
N MET A 40 -6.52 -12.52 1.06
CA MET A 40 -7.92 -12.86 0.74
C MET A 40 -8.83 -11.63 0.81
#